data_AF-A0A0V0W1S2-F1
#
_entry.id   AF-A0A0V0W1S2-F1
#
_cell.length_a   1.000
_cell.length_b   1.000
_cell.length_c   1.000
_cell.angle_alpha   90.00
_cell.angle_beta   90.00
_cell.angle_gamma   90.00
#
_symmetry.space_group_name_H-M   'P 1'
#
loop_
_entity.id
_entity.type
_entity.pdbx_description
1 polymer ?
#
loop_
_entity_poly.entity_id
_entity_poly.type
_entity_poly.pdbx_seq_one_letter_code
_entity_poly.pdbx_strand_id
1 'polypeptide(L)'
;MGENQEFLDMYHSFTNKKLLVVGAGGIGCELLKTLVLSGFADIEVIDMDTIEVTNLNRQFLFRKEHVGLSKAKVAVESVSVLNPNVKLVYYCKPIQSREFNVNYFKKFTAVLNCLDNIEARSYVNRMCLICHLPLIDGGSLGRKGQVDVIIRNITECFDCHKHSPSHDYPSCTIRNTPTEPAHCVIWAQHLFNQLFGEVNSDQDVSPESLVTGEEFEATPQVQPLTSIISLQDLAKNHNYDPEVIIKKLFVNDIEYLRTMEKLWEGRQPPTPLNLRWFRIGLDESLQGTEQKDWESRDQNVWTLKECFKVAVSCLAVLKERAKTAPLIWQKQLPVGLCQLL
;
A
#
# COMPACT_ATOMS: atom_id res chain seq x y z
N MET A 1 -32.47 -14.76 43.22
CA MET A 1 -31.46 -13.84 43.81
C MET A 1 -30.02 -14.25 43.46
N GLY A 2 -29.66 -15.54 43.36
CA GLY A 2 -28.30 -15.98 43.01
C GLY A 2 -27.86 -15.69 41.56
N GLU A 3 -28.72 -15.93 40.55
CA GLU A 3 -28.36 -15.74 39.13
C GLU A 3 -28.01 -14.28 38.76
N ASN A 4 -28.64 -13.29 39.41
CA ASN A 4 -28.30 -11.89 39.19
C ASN A 4 -26.94 -11.51 39.79
N GLN A 5 -26.50 -12.19 40.86
CA GLN A 5 -25.20 -11.90 41.48
C GLN A 5 -24.06 -12.46 40.63
N GLU A 6 -24.19 -13.70 40.13
CA GLU A 6 -23.17 -14.29 39.24
C GLU A 6 -23.00 -13.47 37.95
N PHE A 7 -24.11 -12.96 37.38
CA PHE A 7 -24.05 -12.07 36.23
C PHE A 7 -23.32 -10.76 36.55
N LEU A 8 -23.64 -10.12 37.69
CA LEU A 8 -22.97 -8.88 38.11
C LEU A 8 -21.48 -9.10 38.39
N ASP A 9 -21.12 -10.19 39.03
CA ASP A 9 -19.72 -10.54 39.32
C ASP A 9 -18.96 -10.79 38.01
N MET A 10 -19.54 -11.53 37.07
CA MET A 10 -19.00 -11.72 35.73
C MET A 10 -18.86 -10.38 35.00
N TYR A 11 -19.89 -9.53 35.02
CA TYR A 11 -19.88 -8.22 34.38
C TYR A 11 -18.75 -7.34 34.93
N HIS A 12 -18.68 -7.20 36.25
CA HIS A 12 -17.62 -6.44 36.93
C HIS A 12 -16.21 -7.02 36.72
N SER A 13 -16.10 -8.32 36.46
CA SER A 13 -14.80 -8.97 36.22
C SER A 13 -14.09 -8.43 34.97
N PHE A 14 -14.83 -7.97 33.95
CA PHE A 14 -14.25 -7.48 32.71
C PHE A 14 -14.38 -5.97 32.51
N THR A 15 -15.39 -5.30 33.10
CA THR A 15 -15.64 -3.88 32.86
C THR A 15 -14.45 -2.99 33.21
N ASN A 16 -13.71 -3.32 34.27
CA ASN A 16 -12.56 -2.56 34.75
C ASN A 16 -11.25 -2.92 34.04
N LYS A 17 -11.27 -3.80 33.04
CA LYS A 17 -10.07 -4.21 32.31
C LYS A 17 -9.71 -3.16 31.28
N LYS A 18 -8.42 -2.83 31.24
CA LYS A 18 -7.87 -1.89 30.26
C LYS A 18 -7.48 -2.63 28.99
N LEU A 19 -8.04 -2.23 27.85
CA LEU A 19 -7.79 -2.88 26.56
C LEU A 19 -7.02 -1.96 25.61
N LEU A 20 -6.18 -2.56 24.77
CA LEU A 20 -5.55 -1.89 23.64
C LEU A 20 -6.16 -2.42 22.35
N VAL A 21 -6.74 -1.54 21.54
CA VAL A 21 -7.20 -1.85 20.18
C VAL A 21 -6.21 -1.26 19.19
N VAL A 22 -5.57 -2.12 18.39
CA VAL A 22 -4.60 -1.70 17.37
C VAL A 22 -5.24 -1.80 15.99
N GLY A 23 -5.54 -0.64 15.40
CA GLY A 23 -6.28 -0.49 14.15
C GLY A 23 -7.73 -0.06 14.37
N ALA A 24 -8.13 1.00 13.67
CA ALA A 24 -9.48 1.58 13.62
C ALA A 24 -10.11 1.42 12.22
N GLY A 25 -9.68 0.39 11.47
CA GLY A 25 -10.24 0.00 10.18
C GLY A 25 -11.60 -0.69 10.28
N GLY A 26 -11.89 -1.60 9.33
CA GLY A 26 -13.20 -2.30 9.28
C GLY A 26 -13.51 -3.09 10.55
N ILE A 27 -12.60 -4.00 10.94
CA ILE A 27 -12.72 -4.78 12.19
C ILE A 27 -12.70 -3.85 13.40
N GLY A 28 -11.79 -2.87 13.42
CA GLY A 28 -11.63 -1.92 14.53
C GLY A 28 -12.91 -1.14 14.83
N CYS A 29 -13.61 -0.65 13.81
CA CYS A 29 -14.88 0.07 13.98
C CYS A 29 -15.95 -0.79 14.65
N GLU A 30 -16.15 -2.02 14.17
CA GLU A 30 -17.13 -2.95 14.74
C GLU A 30 -16.76 -3.39 16.15
N LEU A 31 -15.46 -3.64 16.37
CA LEU A 31 -14.94 -4.04 17.67
C LEU A 31 -15.11 -2.93 18.70
N LEU A 32 -14.77 -1.67 18.38
CA LEU A 32 -14.92 -0.55 19.30
C LEU A 32 -16.37 -0.34 19.72
N LYS A 33 -17.32 -0.37 18.77
CA LYS A 33 -18.75 -0.33 19.08
C LYS A 33 -19.13 -1.47 20.03
N THR A 34 -18.68 -2.68 19.74
CA THR A 34 -19.00 -3.87 20.54
C THR A 34 -18.46 -3.76 21.96
N LEU A 35 -17.19 -3.36 22.15
CA LEU A 35 -16.57 -3.19 23.46
C LEU A 35 -17.27 -2.12 24.30
N VAL A 36 -17.55 -0.95 23.70
CA VAL A 36 -18.21 0.18 24.36
C VAL A 36 -19.64 -0.19 24.79
N LEU A 37 -20.41 -0.85 23.90
CA LEU A 37 -21.77 -1.30 24.22
C LEU A 37 -21.80 -2.49 25.19
N SER A 38 -20.73 -3.31 25.25
CA SER A 38 -20.62 -4.42 26.21
C SER A 38 -20.25 -3.97 27.63
N GLY A 39 -19.83 -2.71 27.82
CA GLY A 39 -19.51 -2.16 29.13
C GLY A 39 -18.02 -2.13 29.50
N PHE A 40 -17.09 -2.35 28.55
CA PHE A 40 -15.67 -2.11 28.82
C PHE A 40 -15.42 -0.61 29.09
N ALA A 41 -14.72 -0.29 30.18
CA ALA A 41 -14.64 1.08 30.68
C ALA A 41 -13.32 1.81 30.37
N ASP A 42 -12.22 1.12 29.99
CA ASP A 42 -10.93 1.77 29.67
C ASP A 42 -10.32 1.14 28.41
N ILE A 43 -10.34 1.88 27.29
CA ILE A 43 -9.87 1.41 25.99
C ILE A 43 -8.94 2.46 25.38
N GLU A 44 -7.76 2.03 24.95
CA GLU A 44 -6.87 2.85 24.12
C GLU A 44 -6.87 2.34 22.67
N VAL A 45 -6.88 3.24 21.70
CA VAL A 45 -6.97 2.96 20.26
C VAL A 45 -5.76 3.55 19.55
N ILE A 46 -5.06 2.74 18.74
CA ILE A 46 -3.92 3.19 17.93
C ILE A 46 -4.24 2.97 16.47
N ASP A 47 -4.19 4.02 15.66
CA ASP A 47 -4.25 3.94 14.19
C ASP A 47 -3.49 5.13 13.59
N MET A 48 -2.66 4.89 12.59
CA MET A 48 -1.84 5.94 11.96
C MET A 48 -2.49 6.59 10.74
N ASP A 49 -3.54 5.99 10.22
CA ASP A 49 -4.12 6.39 8.94
C ASP A 49 -5.13 7.53 9.09
N THR A 50 -5.37 8.18 7.97
CA THR A 50 -6.49 9.10 7.77
C THR A 50 -7.65 8.39 7.06
N ILE A 51 -8.85 8.95 7.19
CA ILE A 51 -10.07 8.41 6.62
C ILE A 51 -10.13 8.74 5.14
N GLU A 52 -10.48 7.73 4.34
CA GLU A 52 -10.72 7.88 2.92
C GLU A 52 -12.16 7.55 2.52
N VAL A 53 -12.59 8.05 1.35
CA VAL A 53 -13.91 7.74 0.78
C VAL A 53 -14.11 6.23 0.61
N THR A 54 -13.06 5.50 0.21
CA THR A 54 -13.12 4.04 0.00
C THR A 54 -13.34 3.25 1.30
N ASN A 55 -13.18 3.88 2.46
CA ASN A 55 -13.38 3.26 3.76
C ASN A 55 -14.86 3.26 4.18
N LEU A 56 -15.66 4.20 3.68
CA LEU A 56 -17.01 4.48 4.16
C LEU A 56 -18.01 3.34 3.94
N ASN A 57 -17.71 2.39 3.05
CA ASN A 57 -18.57 1.23 2.80
C ASN A 57 -18.52 0.17 3.92
N ARG A 58 -17.52 0.23 4.81
CA ARG A 58 -17.29 -0.82 5.84
C ARG A 58 -16.76 -0.30 7.18
N GLN A 59 -16.46 0.99 7.28
CA GLN A 59 -15.98 1.65 8.50
C GLN A 59 -17.05 2.63 8.97
N PHE A 60 -18.15 2.10 9.51
CA PHE A 60 -19.39 2.84 9.75
C PHE A 60 -19.29 3.92 10.84
N LEU A 61 -18.17 4.03 11.56
CA LEU A 61 -17.90 5.16 12.45
C LEU A 61 -17.55 6.44 11.67
N PHE A 62 -17.23 6.31 10.38
CA PHE A 62 -16.78 7.44 9.56
C PHE A 62 -17.90 7.97 8.66
N ARG A 63 -17.83 9.27 8.35
CA ARG A 63 -18.77 9.99 7.49
C ARG A 63 -17.99 10.72 6.41
N LYS A 64 -18.70 11.22 5.39
CA LYS A 64 -18.08 11.91 4.27
C LYS A 64 -17.35 13.18 4.71
N GLU A 65 -17.88 13.91 5.69
CA GLU A 65 -17.21 15.07 6.28
C GLU A 65 -15.92 14.73 7.04
N HIS A 66 -15.69 13.46 7.40
CA HIS A 66 -14.50 13.04 8.13
C HIS A 66 -13.32 12.66 7.21
N VAL A 67 -13.49 12.69 5.89
CA VAL A 67 -12.43 12.34 4.94
C VAL A 67 -11.22 13.27 5.13
N GLY A 68 -10.03 12.68 5.26
CA GLY A 68 -8.76 13.36 5.55
C GLY A 68 -8.45 13.52 7.04
N LEU A 69 -9.40 13.24 7.95
CA LEU A 69 -9.15 13.25 9.39
C LEU A 69 -8.58 11.90 9.87
N SER A 70 -7.95 11.88 11.05
CA SER A 70 -7.42 10.65 11.65
C SER A 70 -8.51 9.63 11.97
N LYS A 71 -8.29 8.36 11.58
CA LYS A 71 -9.19 7.24 11.92
C LYS A 71 -9.32 7.06 13.43
N ALA A 72 -8.20 7.01 14.16
CA ALA A 72 -8.19 6.79 15.61
C ALA A 72 -9.01 7.86 16.35
N LYS A 73 -8.79 9.13 16.00
CA LYS A 73 -9.49 10.27 16.62
C LYS A 73 -11.00 10.18 16.38
N VAL A 74 -11.41 10.13 15.11
CA VAL A 74 -12.83 10.15 14.74
C VAL A 74 -13.55 8.89 15.23
N ALA A 75 -12.87 7.74 15.26
CA ALA A 75 -13.45 6.50 15.79
C ALA A 75 -13.79 6.65 17.28
N VAL A 76 -12.84 7.17 18.08
CA VAL A 76 -13.06 7.42 19.51
C VAL A 76 -14.17 8.45 19.74
N GLU A 77 -14.16 9.58 19.01
CA GLU A 77 -15.22 10.58 19.10
C GLU A 77 -16.60 9.96 18.78
N SER A 78 -16.66 9.13 17.74
CA SER A 78 -17.91 8.51 17.27
C SER A 78 -18.45 7.43 18.20
N VAL A 79 -17.61 6.67 18.91
CA VAL A 79 -18.11 5.69 19.89
C VAL A 79 -18.31 6.29 21.28
N SER A 80 -17.69 7.43 21.59
CA SER A 80 -17.87 8.11 22.88
C SER A 80 -19.33 8.48 23.16
N VAL A 81 -20.10 8.80 22.10
CA VAL A 81 -21.53 9.14 22.23
C VAL A 81 -22.41 7.92 22.58
N LEU A 82 -21.93 6.70 22.35
CA LEU A 82 -22.68 5.47 22.64
C LEU A 82 -22.67 5.15 24.14
N ASN A 83 -21.57 5.48 24.84
CA ASN A 83 -21.46 5.33 26.28
C ASN A 83 -20.47 6.36 26.86
N PRO A 84 -20.97 7.48 27.41
CA PRO A 84 -20.13 8.56 27.96
C PRO A 84 -19.26 8.17 29.16
N ASN A 85 -19.54 7.01 29.79
CA ASN A 85 -18.80 6.55 30.96
C ASN A 85 -17.51 5.79 30.59
N VAL A 86 -17.28 5.50 29.31
CA VAL A 86 -16.08 4.82 28.86
C VAL A 86 -14.93 5.82 28.73
N LYS A 87 -13.81 5.52 29.38
CA LYS A 87 -12.55 6.21 29.16
C LYS A 87 -11.93 5.71 27.86
N LEU A 88 -11.86 6.61 26.89
CA LEU A 88 -11.28 6.36 25.58
C LEU A 88 -10.06 7.26 25.35
N VAL A 89 -8.96 6.67 24.91
CA VAL A 89 -7.76 7.41 24.49
C VAL A 89 -7.40 6.97 23.07
N TYR A 90 -7.02 7.90 22.21
CA TYR A 90 -6.55 7.59 20.87
C TYR A 90 -5.11 8.05 20.64
N TYR A 91 -4.42 7.37 19.74
CA TYR A 91 -3.12 7.78 19.22
C TYR A 91 -3.09 7.68 17.70
N CYS A 92 -2.70 8.79 17.06
CA CYS A 92 -2.59 8.93 15.61
C CYS A 92 -1.17 8.59 15.13
N LYS A 93 -0.67 7.39 15.45
CA LYS A 93 0.75 7.02 15.25
C LYS A 93 0.91 5.55 14.89
N PRO A 94 1.97 5.16 14.18
CA PRO A 94 2.30 3.75 13.94
C PRO A 94 2.50 3.01 15.28
N ILE A 95 2.02 1.78 15.40
CA ILE A 95 2.20 0.97 16.62
C ILE A 95 3.68 0.68 16.92
N GLN A 96 4.54 0.76 15.92
CA GLN A 96 6.00 0.63 16.01
C GLN A 96 6.69 1.89 16.58
N SER A 97 5.95 2.97 16.87
CA SER A 97 6.52 4.20 17.44
C SER A 97 7.18 3.95 18.80
N ARG A 98 8.31 4.61 19.06
CA ARG A 98 9.16 4.39 20.26
C ARG A 98 8.42 4.52 21.60
N GLU A 99 7.34 5.29 21.65
CA GLU A 99 6.53 5.47 22.86
C GLU A 99 5.72 4.23 23.24
N PHE A 100 5.37 3.38 22.26
CA PHE A 100 4.64 2.13 22.45
C PHE A 100 5.60 0.98 22.78
N ASN A 101 6.44 1.19 23.78
CA ASN A 101 7.42 0.22 24.26
C ASN A 101 6.81 -0.78 25.25
N VAL A 102 7.64 -1.68 25.79
CA VAL A 102 7.22 -2.74 26.73
C VAL A 102 6.47 -2.18 27.94
N ASN A 103 6.86 -1.03 28.47
CA ASN A 103 6.19 -0.41 29.63
C ASN A 103 4.82 0.16 29.27
N TYR A 104 4.62 0.56 28.02
CA TYR A 104 3.29 0.94 27.52
C TYR A 104 2.37 -0.28 27.46
N PHE A 105 2.82 -1.38 26.83
CA PHE A 105 2.03 -2.61 26.69
C PHE A 105 1.64 -3.23 28.04
N LYS A 106 2.55 -3.27 29.03
CA LYS A 106 2.30 -3.85 30.36
C LYS A 106 1.11 -3.24 31.14
N LYS A 107 0.55 -2.11 30.70
CA LYS A 107 -0.62 -1.46 31.32
C LYS A 107 -1.94 -2.12 30.95
N PHE A 108 -1.97 -2.94 29.90
CA PHE A 108 -3.19 -3.52 29.37
C PHE A 108 -3.44 -4.91 29.94
N THR A 109 -4.71 -5.32 29.93
CA THR A 109 -5.14 -6.69 30.26
C THR A 109 -5.07 -7.59 29.03
N ALA A 110 -5.41 -7.06 27.86
CA ALA A 110 -5.35 -7.76 26.58
C ALA A 110 -5.15 -6.76 25.44
N VAL A 111 -4.62 -7.26 24.33
CA VAL A 111 -4.45 -6.51 23.09
C VAL A 111 -5.33 -7.13 22.00
N LEU A 112 -6.02 -6.27 21.25
CA LEU A 112 -6.95 -6.63 20.19
C LEU A 112 -6.43 -6.09 18.86
N ASN A 113 -5.99 -6.99 18.00
CA ASN A 113 -5.34 -6.65 16.73
C ASN A 113 -6.37 -6.60 15.60
N CYS A 114 -6.45 -5.44 14.96
CA CYS A 114 -7.38 -5.15 13.86
C CYS A 114 -6.63 -4.64 12.62
N LEU A 115 -5.38 -5.09 12.45
CA LEU A 115 -4.43 -4.65 11.43
C LEU A 115 -4.55 -5.47 10.14
N ASP A 116 -4.16 -4.86 9.02
CA ASP A 116 -4.22 -5.45 7.67
C ASP A 116 -2.86 -5.77 7.06
N ASN A 117 -1.76 -5.42 7.74
CA ASN A 117 -0.40 -5.69 7.29
C ASN A 117 0.34 -6.65 8.22
N ILE A 118 1.06 -7.60 7.63
CA ILE A 118 1.74 -8.70 8.34
C ILE A 118 2.82 -8.18 9.28
N GLU A 119 3.57 -7.15 8.87
CA GLU A 119 4.69 -6.61 9.65
C GLU A 119 4.23 -6.04 11.00
N ALA A 120 3.20 -5.18 10.99
CA ALA A 120 2.67 -4.60 12.22
C ALA A 120 1.98 -5.66 13.09
N ARG A 121 1.31 -6.66 12.50
CA ARG A 121 0.77 -7.82 13.26
C ARG A 121 1.87 -8.60 13.95
N SER A 122 2.97 -8.89 13.25
CA SER A 122 4.16 -9.55 13.79
C SER A 122 4.82 -8.72 14.90
N TYR A 123 4.90 -7.39 14.75
CA TYR A 123 5.36 -6.50 15.81
C TYR A 123 4.50 -6.59 17.08
N VAL A 124 3.18 -6.47 16.94
CA VAL A 124 2.24 -6.57 18.08
C VAL A 124 2.31 -7.94 18.73
N ASN A 125 2.41 -9.02 17.94
CA ASN A 125 2.62 -10.38 18.42
C ASN A 125 3.85 -10.46 19.33
N ARG A 126 5.01 -10.02 18.86
CA ARG A 126 6.26 -10.01 19.65
C ARG A 126 6.11 -9.20 20.93
N MET A 127 5.49 -8.03 20.87
CA MET A 127 5.26 -7.18 22.05
C MET A 127 4.37 -7.87 23.09
N CYS A 128 3.30 -8.53 22.66
CA CYS A 128 2.40 -9.27 23.56
C CYS A 128 3.10 -10.48 24.19
N LEU A 129 3.91 -11.22 23.43
CA LEU A 129 4.72 -12.33 23.95
C LEU A 129 5.72 -11.84 25.01
N ILE A 130 6.45 -10.75 24.75
CA ILE A 130 7.41 -10.15 25.70
C ILE A 130 6.68 -9.70 26.98
N CYS A 131 5.52 -9.07 26.84
CA CYS A 131 4.75 -8.52 27.95
C CYS A 131 3.87 -9.55 28.67
N HIS A 132 3.80 -10.79 28.17
CA HIS A 132 2.92 -11.85 28.67
C HIS A 132 1.43 -11.43 28.64
N LEU A 133 1.03 -10.75 27.56
CA LEU A 133 -0.34 -10.31 27.34
C LEU A 133 -1.06 -11.26 26.38
N PRO A 134 -2.32 -11.62 26.66
CA PRO A 134 -3.15 -12.27 25.67
C PRO A 134 -3.40 -11.31 24.49
N LEU A 135 -3.24 -11.83 23.28
CA LEU A 135 -3.48 -11.14 22.03
C LEU A 135 -4.65 -11.83 21.31
N ILE A 136 -5.67 -11.08 20.93
CA ILE A 136 -6.73 -11.55 20.05
C ILE A 136 -6.47 -10.91 18.69
N ASP A 137 -6.17 -11.72 17.69
CA ASP A 137 -5.76 -11.27 16.36
C ASP A 137 -6.87 -11.57 15.34
N GLY A 138 -7.46 -10.51 14.78
CA GLY A 138 -8.52 -10.62 13.77
C GLY A 138 -7.98 -10.43 12.35
N GLY A 139 -8.59 -11.09 11.37
CA GLY A 139 -8.30 -10.86 9.96
C GLY A 139 -9.51 -11.12 9.08
N SER A 140 -9.59 -10.42 7.94
CA SER A 140 -10.66 -10.61 6.96
C SER A 140 -10.14 -10.42 5.54
N LEU A 141 -10.67 -11.20 4.61
CA LEU A 141 -10.39 -11.11 3.18
C LEU A 141 -11.64 -11.50 2.38
N GLY A 142 -12.34 -10.50 1.83
CA GLY A 142 -13.60 -10.71 1.13
C GLY A 142 -14.66 -11.33 2.05
N ARG A 143 -15.09 -12.56 1.74
CA ARG A 143 -16.06 -13.32 2.55
C ARG A 143 -15.42 -14.25 3.58
N LYS A 144 -14.10 -14.28 3.67
CA LYS A 144 -13.34 -15.08 4.62
C LYS A 144 -12.92 -14.20 5.80
N GLY A 145 -12.79 -14.80 6.97
CA GLY A 145 -12.19 -14.16 8.13
C GLY A 145 -11.78 -15.21 9.16
N GLN A 146 -10.94 -14.78 10.08
CA GLN A 146 -10.44 -15.59 11.17
C GLN A 146 -10.23 -14.73 12.42
N VAL A 147 -10.26 -15.38 13.58
CA VAL A 147 -9.93 -14.81 14.88
C VAL A 147 -9.07 -15.83 15.60
N ASP A 148 -7.85 -15.44 15.94
CA ASP A 148 -6.90 -16.27 16.67
C ASP A 148 -6.67 -15.70 18.07
N VAL A 149 -6.58 -16.57 19.07
CA VAL A 149 -6.24 -16.19 20.45
C VAL A 149 -4.84 -16.67 20.75
N ILE A 150 -3.94 -15.73 20.97
CA ILE A 150 -2.52 -15.96 21.19
C ILE A 150 -2.19 -15.73 22.67
N ILE A 151 -1.78 -16.80 23.35
CA ILE A 151 -1.36 -16.76 24.74
C ILE A 151 -0.01 -17.47 24.85
N ARG A 152 1.00 -16.73 25.33
CA ARG A 152 2.37 -17.23 25.48
C ARG A 152 2.40 -18.55 26.26
N ASN A 153 3.14 -19.52 25.74
CA ASN A 153 3.32 -20.86 26.30
C ASN A 153 2.04 -21.72 26.41
N ILE A 154 0.92 -21.29 25.80
CA ILE A 154 -0.35 -22.02 25.79
C ILE A 154 -0.80 -22.31 24.36
N THR A 155 -0.77 -21.31 23.48
CA THR A 155 -1.13 -21.45 22.06
C THR A 155 0.08 -21.12 21.17
N GLU A 156 -0.03 -21.45 19.88
CA GLU A 156 0.89 -20.91 18.88
C GLU A 156 0.76 -19.37 18.80
N CYS A 157 1.85 -18.73 18.37
CA CYS A 157 1.87 -17.29 18.12
C CYS A 157 1.68 -16.99 16.64
N PHE A 158 1.43 -15.73 16.30
CA PHE A 158 1.20 -15.31 14.92
C PHE A 158 2.33 -15.78 14.00
N ASP A 159 3.59 -15.62 14.43
CA ASP A 159 4.79 -15.95 13.65
C ASP A 159 5.19 -17.45 13.71
N CYS A 160 4.39 -18.34 14.32
CA CYS A 160 4.68 -19.78 14.32
C CYS A 160 4.57 -20.40 12.92
N HIS A 161 3.73 -19.82 12.05
CA HIS A 161 3.57 -20.23 10.66
C HIS A 161 4.13 -19.16 9.74
N LYS A 162 4.72 -19.59 8.62
CA LYS A 162 5.12 -18.65 7.57
C LYS A 162 3.86 -18.03 6.98
N HIS A 163 3.73 -16.71 7.10
CA HIS A 163 2.76 -15.96 6.33
C HIS A 163 3.21 -15.93 4.88
N SER A 164 2.28 -16.12 3.94
CA SER A 164 2.58 -15.97 2.52
C SER A 164 3.17 -14.58 2.30
N PRO A 165 4.39 -14.46 1.73
CA PRO A 165 4.94 -13.16 1.40
C PRO A 165 3.99 -12.44 0.42
N SER A 166 4.16 -11.12 0.28
CA SER A 166 3.71 -10.42 -0.92
C SER A 166 4.16 -11.20 -2.16
N HIS A 167 3.40 -11.11 -3.26
CA HIS A 167 3.80 -11.75 -4.51
C HIS A 167 5.08 -11.06 -5.03
N ASP A 168 6.23 -11.51 -4.54
CA ASP A 168 7.55 -11.01 -4.94
C ASP A 168 7.97 -11.81 -6.17
N TYR A 169 7.97 -11.15 -7.33
CA TYR A 169 8.42 -11.74 -8.58
C TYR A 169 9.92 -11.48 -8.76
N PRO A 170 10.68 -12.42 -9.35
CA PRO A 170 12.09 -12.20 -9.65
C PRO A 170 12.31 -10.93 -10.50
N SER A 171 13.36 -10.16 -10.20
CA SER A 171 13.73 -8.94 -10.93
C SER A 171 13.84 -9.19 -12.44
N CYS A 172 14.44 -10.31 -12.84
CA CYS A 172 14.61 -10.70 -14.24
C CYS A 172 13.27 -10.91 -14.96
N THR A 173 12.25 -11.41 -14.26
CA THR A 173 10.89 -11.56 -14.80
C THR A 173 10.27 -10.19 -15.04
N ILE A 174 10.41 -9.27 -14.08
CA ILE A 174 9.85 -7.91 -14.18
C ILE A 174 10.54 -7.08 -15.26
N ARG A 175 11.87 -7.18 -15.37
CA ARG A 175 12.71 -6.32 -16.23
C ARG A 175 12.85 -6.84 -17.66
N ASN A 176 12.93 -8.17 -17.83
CA ASN A 176 13.29 -8.76 -19.12
C ASN A 176 12.17 -9.59 -19.75
N THR A 177 11.43 -10.38 -18.97
CA THR A 177 10.46 -11.35 -19.55
C THR A 177 9.10 -11.39 -18.82
N PRO A 178 8.35 -10.27 -18.79
CA PRO A 178 7.05 -10.25 -18.15
C PRO A 178 6.03 -11.07 -18.96
N THR A 179 5.45 -12.11 -18.34
CA THR A 179 4.44 -12.98 -18.97
C THR A 179 3.00 -12.73 -18.52
N GLU A 180 2.79 -11.99 -17.42
CA GLU A 180 1.47 -11.74 -16.81
C GLU A 180 1.22 -10.23 -16.65
N PRO A 181 -0.05 -9.77 -16.71
CA PRO A 181 -0.38 -8.36 -16.48
C PRO A 181 0.12 -7.84 -15.12
N ALA A 182 0.15 -8.70 -14.09
CA ALA A 182 0.67 -8.34 -12.78
C ALA A 182 2.14 -7.89 -12.81
N HIS A 183 2.98 -8.50 -13.66
CA HIS A 183 4.38 -8.11 -13.82
C HIS A 183 4.50 -6.69 -14.37
N CYS A 184 3.65 -6.31 -15.34
CA CYS A 184 3.64 -4.96 -15.91
C CYS A 184 3.17 -3.91 -14.88
N VAL A 185 2.22 -4.26 -14.01
CA VAL A 185 1.78 -3.38 -12.92
C VAL A 185 2.91 -3.14 -11.91
N ILE A 186 3.66 -4.19 -11.54
CA ILE A 186 4.81 -4.07 -10.65
C ILE A 186 5.93 -3.27 -11.31
N TRP A 187 6.23 -3.52 -12.59
CA TRP A 187 7.18 -2.71 -13.36
C TRP A 187 6.78 -1.23 -13.37
N ALA A 188 5.48 -0.91 -13.50
CA ALA A 188 5.00 0.46 -13.45
C ALA A 188 5.12 1.10 -12.04
N GLN A 189 4.98 0.31 -10.97
CA GLN A 189 5.25 0.76 -9.60
C GLN A 189 6.74 1.05 -9.39
N HIS A 190 7.62 0.18 -9.87
CA HIS A 190 9.07 0.41 -9.86
C HIS A 190 9.43 1.66 -10.66
N LEU A 191 8.81 1.85 -11.83
CA LEU A 191 9.00 3.03 -12.67
C LEU A 191 8.62 4.32 -11.93
N PHE A 192 7.52 4.32 -11.18
CA PHE A 192 7.12 5.47 -10.37
C PHE A 192 8.22 5.83 -9.35
N ASN A 193 8.75 4.85 -8.63
CA ASN A 193 9.79 5.09 -7.63
C ASN A 193 11.09 5.56 -8.28
N GLN A 194 11.50 4.98 -9.42
CA GLN A 194 12.67 5.42 -10.18
C GLN A 194 12.54 6.87 -10.70
N LEU A 195 11.35 7.29 -11.11
CA LEU A 195 11.13 8.64 -11.63
C LEU A 195 10.94 9.67 -10.52
N PHE A 196 10.20 9.35 -9.46
CA PHE A 196 9.70 10.35 -8.51
C PHE A 196 10.00 10.04 -7.04
N GLY A 197 10.33 8.79 -6.71
CA GLY A 197 10.59 8.34 -5.34
C GLY A 197 12.07 8.31 -4.98
N GLU A 198 12.37 7.62 -3.88
CA GLU A 198 13.74 7.28 -3.53
C GLU A 198 14.26 6.17 -4.45
N VAL A 199 15.46 6.38 -5.00
CA VAL A 199 16.07 5.42 -5.94
C VAL A 199 16.49 4.17 -5.17
N ASN A 200 15.93 3.03 -5.58
CA ASN A 200 16.27 1.72 -5.04
C ASN A 200 16.76 0.81 -6.19
N SER A 201 17.96 0.25 -6.06
CA SER A 201 18.56 -0.65 -7.06
C SER A 201 17.72 -1.90 -7.32
N ASP A 202 17.01 -2.40 -6.30
CA ASP A 202 16.17 -3.60 -6.40
C ASP A 202 14.89 -3.34 -7.21
N GLN A 203 14.58 -2.07 -7.46
CA GLN A 203 13.42 -1.61 -8.24
C GLN A 203 13.85 -0.96 -9.57
N ASP A 204 14.99 -1.33 -10.14
CA ASP A 204 15.35 -0.86 -11.48
C ASP A 204 14.36 -1.42 -12.52
N VAL A 205 14.10 -0.62 -13.55
CA VAL A 205 13.19 -0.90 -14.65
C VAL A 205 13.90 -1.11 -15.99
N SER A 206 15.19 -0.79 -16.06
CA SER A 206 16.02 -0.95 -17.25
C SER A 206 16.40 -2.43 -17.42
N PRO A 207 16.60 -2.94 -18.65
CA PRO A 207 17.08 -4.31 -18.89
C PRO A 207 18.31 -4.71 -18.07
N GLU A 208 18.37 -5.94 -17.56
CA GLU A 208 19.32 -6.34 -16.50
C GLU A 208 20.80 -6.32 -16.88
N SER A 209 21.17 -6.66 -18.12
CA SER A 209 22.58 -6.58 -18.56
C SER A 209 23.11 -5.15 -18.67
N LEU A 210 22.25 -4.12 -18.59
CA LEU A 210 22.70 -2.72 -18.49
C LEU A 210 23.21 -2.37 -17.08
N VAL A 211 22.90 -3.19 -16.07
CA VAL A 211 23.16 -2.88 -14.65
C VAL A 211 24.28 -3.74 -14.07
N THR A 212 24.39 -5.01 -14.46
CA THR A 212 25.40 -5.92 -13.89
C THR A 212 26.74 -5.92 -14.63
N GLY A 213 26.82 -5.33 -15.82
CA GLY A 213 28.04 -5.38 -16.64
C GLY A 213 28.43 -6.79 -17.08
N GLU A 214 27.58 -7.80 -16.83
CA GLU A 214 27.77 -9.15 -17.35
C GLU A 214 27.28 -9.17 -18.81
N GLU A 215 28.25 -9.32 -19.72
CA GLU A 215 28.02 -9.49 -21.15
C GLU A 215 27.25 -10.79 -21.40
N PHE A 216 25.92 -10.74 -21.39
CA PHE A 216 25.16 -11.60 -22.28
C PHE A 216 25.56 -11.16 -23.69
N GLU A 217 26.33 -12.00 -24.39
CA GLU A 217 26.88 -11.79 -25.74
C GLU A 217 25.89 -11.05 -26.66
N ALA A 218 25.94 -9.72 -26.63
CA ALA A 218 25.16 -8.87 -27.50
C ALA A 218 25.90 -8.79 -28.83
N THR A 219 25.19 -8.99 -29.95
CA THR A 219 25.78 -8.87 -31.29
C THR A 219 26.45 -7.49 -31.48
N PRO A 220 27.59 -7.37 -32.20
CA PRO A 220 28.47 -6.18 -32.17
C PRO A 220 27.95 -4.92 -32.89
N GLN A 221 26.63 -4.75 -33.06
CA GLN A 221 26.06 -3.68 -33.88
C GLN A 221 25.40 -2.54 -33.09
N VAL A 222 25.36 -2.59 -31.76
CA VAL A 222 24.83 -1.51 -30.94
C VAL A 222 25.94 -0.98 -30.04
N GLN A 223 26.36 0.28 -30.26
CA GLN A 223 27.27 0.95 -29.35
C GLN A 223 26.64 0.92 -27.95
N PRO A 224 27.38 0.50 -26.90
CA PRO A 224 26.88 0.63 -25.54
C PRO A 224 26.61 2.11 -25.32
N LEU A 225 25.34 2.46 -25.07
CA LEU A 225 24.91 3.83 -24.87
C LEU A 225 25.77 4.43 -23.77
N THR A 226 26.68 5.30 -24.20
CA THR A 226 27.63 6.03 -23.39
C THR A 226 26.89 6.81 -22.30
N SER A 227 27.42 6.70 -21.07
CA SER A 227 26.91 7.24 -19.80
C SER A 227 25.67 6.52 -19.25
N ILE A 228 25.88 5.71 -18.21
CA ILE A 228 24.83 5.17 -17.32
C ILE A 228 24.24 6.36 -16.54
N ILE A 229 23.48 7.20 -17.22
CA ILE A 229 22.65 8.22 -16.57
C ILE A 229 21.46 7.46 -16.01
N SER A 230 21.21 7.58 -14.70
CA SER A 230 20.04 6.95 -14.09
C SER A 230 18.76 7.43 -14.78
N LEU A 231 17.70 6.62 -14.78
CA LEU A 231 16.43 7.04 -15.37
C LEU A 231 15.92 8.36 -14.76
N GLN A 232 16.18 8.56 -13.46
CA GLN A 232 15.84 9.78 -12.77
C GLN A 232 16.62 10.98 -13.26
N ASP A 233 17.93 10.84 -13.50
CA ASP A 233 18.78 11.92 -14.02
C ASP A 233 18.42 12.25 -15.46
N LEU A 234 18.12 11.23 -16.28
CA LEU A 234 17.63 11.43 -17.64
C LEU A 234 16.30 12.20 -17.62
N ALA A 235 15.37 11.83 -16.74
CA ALA A 235 14.12 12.56 -16.59
C ALA A 235 14.35 14.00 -16.13
N LYS A 236 15.19 14.24 -15.12
CA LYS A 236 15.52 15.59 -14.61
C LYS A 236 16.19 16.47 -15.67
N ASN A 237 17.18 15.95 -16.39
CA ASN A 237 17.93 16.67 -17.42
C ASN A 237 17.05 17.11 -18.60
N HIS A 238 16.00 16.34 -18.89
CA HIS A 238 15.01 16.66 -19.92
C HIS A 238 13.71 17.24 -19.35
N ASN A 239 13.70 17.71 -18.10
CA ASN A 239 12.54 18.32 -17.43
C ASN A 239 11.25 17.45 -17.50
N TYR A 240 11.43 16.14 -17.35
CA TYR A 240 10.41 15.11 -17.47
C TYR A 240 9.65 15.14 -18.79
N ASP A 241 10.35 15.40 -19.90
CA ASP A 241 9.76 15.36 -21.24
C ASP A 241 9.13 13.98 -21.54
N PRO A 242 7.82 13.92 -21.84
CA PRO A 242 7.13 12.65 -22.06
C PRO A 242 7.65 11.87 -23.27
N GLU A 243 8.04 12.55 -24.35
CA GLU A 243 8.53 11.87 -25.55
C GLU A 243 9.89 11.22 -25.29
N VAL A 244 10.78 11.91 -24.57
CA VAL A 244 12.09 11.37 -24.15
C VAL A 244 11.93 10.14 -23.26
N ILE A 245 11.09 10.23 -22.22
CA ILE A 245 10.87 9.13 -21.26
C ILE A 245 10.23 7.93 -21.97
N ILE A 246 9.19 8.14 -22.78
CA ILE A 246 8.48 7.07 -23.49
C ILE A 246 9.38 6.43 -24.54
N LYS A 247 10.16 7.22 -25.28
CA LYS A 247 11.14 6.70 -26.23
C LYS A 247 12.19 5.83 -25.53
N LYS A 248 12.72 6.27 -24.39
CA LYS A 248 13.67 5.46 -23.61
C LYS A 248 13.05 4.11 -23.22
N LEU A 249 11.89 4.13 -22.55
CA LEU A 249 11.32 2.93 -21.91
C LEU A 249 10.66 1.96 -22.90
N PHE A 250 9.93 2.47 -23.90
CA PHE A 250 9.10 1.64 -24.77
C PHE A 250 9.68 1.45 -26.18
N VAL A 251 10.81 2.09 -26.50
CA VAL A 251 11.50 1.94 -27.78
C VAL A 251 12.93 1.48 -27.57
N ASN A 252 13.79 2.33 -27.01
CA ASN A 252 15.23 2.05 -26.90
C ASN A 252 15.50 0.82 -26.02
N ASP A 253 14.88 0.75 -24.84
CA ASP A 253 15.05 -0.38 -23.92
C ASP A 253 14.50 -1.68 -24.52
N ILE A 254 13.41 -1.62 -25.29
CA ILE A 254 12.82 -2.78 -25.98
C ILE A 254 13.70 -3.24 -27.15
N GLU A 255 14.24 -2.31 -27.93
CA GLU A 255 15.21 -2.61 -28.99
C GLU A 255 16.46 -3.26 -28.42
N TYR A 256 16.98 -2.76 -27.29
CA TYR A 256 18.09 -3.38 -26.59
C TYR A 256 17.76 -4.79 -26.10
N LEU A 257 16.60 -4.97 -25.47
CA LEU A 257 16.15 -6.28 -24.97
C LEU A 257 16.02 -7.33 -26.10
N ARG A 258 15.65 -6.90 -27.31
CA ARG A 258 15.62 -7.77 -28.50
C ARG A 258 16.99 -8.28 -28.93
N THR A 259 18.07 -7.60 -28.58
CA THR A 259 19.44 -8.07 -28.87
C THR A 259 19.84 -9.28 -28.03
N MET A 260 19.11 -9.56 -26.94
CA MET A 260 19.35 -10.71 -26.06
C MET A 260 18.70 -11.99 -26.60
N GLU A 261 19.22 -12.53 -27.71
CA GLU A 261 18.60 -13.63 -28.48
C GLU A 261 18.22 -14.86 -27.62
N LYS A 262 19.06 -15.22 -26.64
CA LYS A 262 18.82 -16.36 -25.72
C LYS A 262 17.52 -16.23 -24.92
N LEU A 263 17.06 -15.02 -24.60
CA LEU A 263 15.80 -14.80 -23.88
C LEU A 263 14.57 -15.13 -24.74
N TRP A 264 14.74 -15.17 -26.05
CA TRP A 264 13.66 -15.31 -27.03
C TRP A 264 13.58 -16.70 -27.66
N GLU A 265 14.46 -17.62 -27.27
CA GLU A 265 14.33 -19.03 -27.67
C GLU A 265 13.02 -19.61 -27.13
N GLY A 266 12.11 -19.99 -28.04
CA GLY A 266 10.79 -20.50 -27.69
C GLY A 266 9.78 -19.45 -27.21
N ARG A 267 10.07 -18.15 -27.38
CA ARG A 267 9.18 -17.03 -27.00
C ARG A 267 9.10 -16.00 -28.14
N GLN A 268 8.02 -15.22 -28.18
CA GLN A 268 7.93 -14.10 -29.10
C GLN A 268 8.69 -12.89 -28.53
N PRO A 269 9.67 -12.31 -29.26
CA PRO A 269 10.32 -11.07 -28.84
C PRO A 269 9.31 -9.91 -28.73
N PRO A 270 9.51 -8.97 -27.79
CA PRO A 270 8.66 -7.80 -27.66
C PRO A 270 8.78 -6.89 -28.88
N THR A 271 7.70 -6.18 -29.19
CA THR A 271 7.68 -5.22 -30.30
C THR A 271 7.88 -3.81 -29.73
N PRO A 272 8.93 -3.06 -30.15
CA PRO A 272 9.12 -1.67 -29.76
C PRO A 272 7.92 -0.83 -30.18
N LEU A 273 7.56 0.16 -29.36
CA LEU A 273 6.46 1.04 -29.64
C LEU A 273 6.75 1.93 -30.87
N ASN A 274 5.74 2.12 -31.73
CA ASN A 274 5.85 3.10 -32.81
C ASN A 274 5.53 4.52 -32.30
N LEU A 275 6.57 5.36 -32.17
CA LEU A 275 6.42 6.75 -31.70
C LEU A 275 5.51 7.62 -32.57
N ARG A 276 5.22 7.24 -33.82
CA ARG A 276 4.22 7.94 -34.63
C ARG A 276 2.85 7.91 -33.97
N TRP A 277 2.49 6.81 -33.31
CA TRP A 277 1.23 6.69 -32.57
C TRP A 277 1.22 7.59 -31.33
N PHE A 278 2.38 7.76 -30.69
CA PHE A 278 2.54 8.69 -29.58
C PHE A 278 2.27 10.14 -30.03
N ARG A 279 2.86 10.57 -31.15
CA ARG A 279 2.67 11.91 -31.71
C ARG A 279 1.25 12.16 -32.21
N ILE A 280 0.64 11.19 -32.91
CA ILE A 280 -0.77 11.27 -33.33
C ILE A 280 -1.71 11.38 -32.11
N GLY A 281 -1.37 10.72 -30.99
CA GLY A 281 -2.13 10.84 -29.75
C GLY A 281 -2.05 12.21 -29.07
N LEU A 282 -0.98 12.98 -29.33
CA LEU A 282 -0.76 14.32 -28.80
C LEU A 282 -1.40 15.43 -29.67
N ASP A 283 -1.38 15.27 -31.01
CA ASP A 283 -1.90 16.27 -31.95
C ASP A 283 -3.43 16.45 -31.87
N GLU A 284 -4.19 15.44 -31.46
CA GLU A 284 -5.63 15.54 -31.20
C GLU A 284 -5.96 16.15 -29.83
N SER A 285 -5.35 17.29 -29.52
CA SER A 285 -5.59 17.99 -28.27
C SER A 285 -7.06 18.47 -28.13
N LEU A 286 -7.64 18.20 -26.96
CA LEU A 286 -8.67 19.02 -26.30
C LEU A 286 -10.12 18.99 -26.81
N GLN A 287 -10.64 17.88 -27.31
CA GLN A 287 -12.09 17.64 -27.20
C GLN A 287 -12.36 16.70 -26.03
N GLY A 288 -12.98 17.26 -24.99
CA GLY A 288 -13.34 16.55 -23.76
C GLY A 288 -14.29 15.41 -24.09
N THR A 289 -13.86 14.18 -23.80
CA THR A 289 -14.80 13.09 -23.65
C THR A 289 -15.61 13.36 -22.39
N GLU A 290 -16.92 13.56 -22.57
CA GLU A 290 -17.92 13.75 -21.52
C GLU A 290 -17.67 12.81 -20.34
N GLN A 291 -18.01 13.29 -19.14
CA GLN A 291 -17.98 12.51 -17.90
C GLN A 291 -18.91 11.29 -18.04
N LYS A 292 -18.31 10.20 -18.49
CA LYS A 292 -18.80 8.85 -18.36
C LYS A 292 -18.83 8.48 -16.87
N ASP A 293 -19.87 7.74 -16.47
CA ASP A 293 -20.05 7.27 -15.09
C ASP A 293 -18.80 6.53 -14.59
N TRP A 294 -18.54 6.53 -13.29
CA TRP A 294 -17.25 6.05 -12.73
C TRP A 294 -16.93 4.60 -13.13
N GLU A 295 -17.95 3.74 -13.25
CA GLU A 295 -17.80 2.36 -13.72
C GLU A 295 -17.24 2.31 -15.15
N SER A 296 -17.80 3.15 -16.04
CA SER A 296 -17.35 3.25 -17.42
C SER A 296 -16.03 4.01 -17.59
N ARG A 297 -15.56 4.76 -16.59
CA ARG A 297 -14.24 5.39 -16.62
C ARG A 297 -13.13 4.39 -16.26
N ASP A 298 -13.34 3.59 -15.22
CA ASP A 298 -12.27 2.79 -14.60
C ASP A 298 -12.30 1.30 -15.01
N GLN A 299 -13.40 0.79 -15.60
CA GLN A 299 -13.50 -0.60 -16.07
C GLN A 299 -13.26 -0.77 -17.58
N ASN A 300 -13.27 0.32 -18.35
CA ASN A 300 -13.03 0.25 -19.78
C ASN A 300 -11.53 0.08 -20.07
N VAL A 301 -11.18 -0.91 -20.90
CA VAL A 301 -9.82 -1.08 -21.38
C VAL A 301 -9.48 0.06 -22.33
N TRP A 302 -8.49 0.86 -21.95
CA TRP A 302 -8.01 1.98 -22.76
C TRP A 302 -7.31 1.50 -24.03
N THR A 303 -7.51 2.26 -25.10
CA THR A 303 -6.67 2.20 -26.29
C THR A 303 -5.26 2.70 -25.97
N LEU A 304 -4.27 2.32 -26.79
CA LEU A 304 -2.89 2.83 -26.65
C LEU A 304 -2.84 4.37 -26.61
N LYS A 305 -3.69 5.02 -27.41
CA LYS A 305 -3.79 6.49 -27.46
C LYS A 305 -4.26 7.08 -26.13
N GLU A 306 -5.29 6.50 -25.52
CA GLU A 306 -5.80 6.92 -24.21
C GLU A 306 -4.74 6.70 -23.12
N CYS A 307 -4.02 5.57 -23.14
CA CYS A 307 -2.89 5.33 -22.23
C CYS A 307 -1.82 6.42 -22.33
N PHE A 308 -1.43 6.83 -23.54
CA PHE A 308 -0.44 7.90 -23.72
C PHE A 308 -0.93 9.24 -23.20
N LYS A 309 -2.19 9.59 -23.47
CA LYS A 309 -2.79 10.84 -22.97
C LYS A 309 -2.76 10.89 -21.44
N VAL A 310 -3.12 9.80 -20.78
CA VAL A 310 -3.06 9.70 -19.32
C VAL A 310 -1.62 9.75 -18.83
N ALA A 311 -0.69 8.99 -19.43
CA ALA A 311 0.73 9.00 -19.04
C ALA A 311 1.35 10.42 -19.10
N VAL A 312 1.09 11.17 -20.17
CA VAL A 312 1.55 12.55 -20.33
C VAL A 312 0.96 13.47 -19.24
N SER A 313 -0.34 13.35 -18.98
CA SER A 313 -1.00 14.11 -17.92
C SER A 313 -0.42 13.78 -16.53
N CYS A 314 -0.15 12.49 -16.26
CA CYS A 314 0.47 12.03 -15.02
C CYS A 314 1.88 12.61 -14.84
N LEU A 315 2.73 12.51 -15.85
CA LEU A 315 4.09 13.06 -15.81
C LEU A 315 4.06 14.58 -15.52
N ALA A 316 3.15 15.31 -16.16
CA ALA A 316 3.01 16.75 -15.95
C ALA A 316 2.62 17.14 -14.52
N VAL A 317 1.78 16.34 -13.85
CA VAL A 317 1.38 16.60 -12.46
C VAL A 317 2.43 16.11 -11.47
N LEU A 318 2.97 14.90 -11.68
CA LEU A 318 3.94 14.29 -10.77
C LEU A 318 5.28 15.02 -10.76
N LYS A 319 5.74 15.54 -11.90
CA LYS A 319 6.98 16.33 -11.96
C LYS A 319 6.93 17.58 -11.08
N GLU A 320 5.77 18.25 -11.01
CA GLU A 320 5.60 19.46 -10.20
C GLU A 320 5.64 19.12 -8.71
N ARG A 321 5.15 17.94 -8.32
CA ARG A 321 5.19 17.47 -6.93
C ARG A 321 6.57 16.99 -6.51
N ALA A 322 7.27 16.29 -7.40
CA ALA A 322 8.61 15.79 -7.10
C ALA A 322 9.66 16.91 -6.94
N LYS A 323 9.32 18.18 -7.18
CA LYS A 323 10.24 19.34 -6.98
C LYS A 323 10.62 19.55 -5.52
N THR A 324 9.72 19.24 -4.58
CA THR A 324 9.90 19.57 -3.17
C THR A 324 10.45 18.41 -2.35
N ALA A 325 10.06 17.17 -2.65
CA ALA A 325 10.56 15.96 -2.00
C ALA A 325 10.28 14.72 -2.86
N PRO A 326 11.02 13.61 -2.64
CA PRO A 326 10.64 12.30 -3.17
C PRO A 326 9.20 11.93 -2.84
N LEU A 327 8.51 11.30 -3.79
CA LEU A 327 7.11 10.89 -3.66
C LEU A 327 7.00 9.44 -3.22
N ILE A 328 6.00 9.15 -2.38
CA ILE A 328 5.63 7.79 -1.99
C ILE A 328 4.44 7.36 -2.84
N TRP A 329 4.51 6.18 -3.44
CA TRP A 329 3.40 5.62 -4.19
C TRP A 329 2.23 5.28 -3.25
N GLN A 330 1.04 5.76 -3.59
CA GLN A 330 -0.19 5.45 -2.84
C GLN A 330 -1.32 5.11 -3.80
N LYS A 331 -1.92 3.93 -3.62
CA LYS A 331 -2.97 3.37 -4.49
C LYS A 331 -4.23 4.25 -4.58
N GLN A 332 -4.51 5.00 -3.53
CA GLN A 332 -5.81 5.67 -3.32
C GLN A 332 -5.79 7.17 -3.63
N LEU A 333 -4.64 7.73 -4.00
CA LEU A 333 -4.55 9.10 -4.44
C LEU A 333 -4.77 9.14 -5.96
N PRO A 334 -5.82 9.84 -6.45
CA PRO A 334 -5.81 10.30 -7.83
C PRO A 334 -4.48 10.99 -8.08
N VAL A 335 -3.99 10.97 -9.31
CA VAL A 335 -2.80 11.72 -9.75
C VAL A 335 -2.85 13.18 -9.26
N GLY A 336 -4.03 13.72 -8.96
CA GLY A 336 -4.29 14.99 -8.28
C GLY A 336 -4.11 15.08 -6.75
N LEU A 337 -3.66 14.08 -5.97
CA LEU A 337 -3.52 14.22 -4.49
C LEU A 337 -2.26 13.60 -3.79
N CYS A 338 -1.30 12.96 -4.47
CA CYS A 338 0.00 12.53 -3.89
C CYS A 338 0.63 13.59 -2.99
N GLN A 339 0.70 13.32 -1.67
CA GLN A 339 1.34 14.18 -0.68
C GLN A 339 2.87 14.05 -0.72
N LEU A 340 3.51 15.14 -0.33
CA LEU A 340 4.96 15.27 -0.13
C LEU A 340 5.36 14.64 1.20
N LEU A 341 6.62 14.20 1.32
CA LEU A 341 7.25 13.80 2.58
C LEU A 341 7.08 14.84 3.69
#